data_AF-A0A9P2G8D7-F1
#
_entry.id   AF-A0A9P2G8D7-F1
#
_cell.length_a   1.000
_cell.length_b   1.000
_cell.length_c   1.000
_cell.angle_alpha   90.00
_cell.angle_beta   90.00
_cell.angle_gamma   90.00
#
_symmetry.space_group_name_H-M   'P 1'
#
loop_
_entity.id
_entity.type
_entity.pdbx_description
1 polymer ?
#
loop_
_entity_poly.entity_id
_entity_poly.type
_entity_poly.pdbx_seq_one_letter_code
_entity_poly.pdbx_strand_id
1 'polypeptide(L)'
;MDERELIHQQNKLLVKLLWPSLFIGFILFLVLKLQVLQIVILLSVGGTICTIMTLLTIRKILVVETMYIFIIGMTIFSYILFEYIPYSSMYTVIFFELIVISLYQDIKATIITGILVLVLNNYLYFISKAQFMVGESIQGVTIYNVMIMVILGVLIVQQKFNKRLREKNIESQKEAVISKNQLEAILLDVKKSVDGFLKFNKNLKISINDTKDISSKLNYIFNEITKSIESQANSINTINNSVMSNEERMDTLVNASNIMNDASNSTLKFIKGGTSEVDQLSQNMIKLKNIMDSTRDNTRKLDENSIKVEDILKIINSLAEQTNLLALNAAIEAARAGEHGKGFAVVAEEIRKLAENSTSSVKEISDILENIQRQAKDADLATNSAQNILLSNMESLDKVQENFISINSSSESVVKESNKVNEFIKQLNEISVNIGKEISTISAITEENTSAIEDTLNFVTKQNNAVNTMINIYNEFNESIENLKKLFE
;
A
#
# COMPACT_ATOMS: atom_id res chain seq x y z
N MET A 1 -57.22 49.68 9.24
CA MET A 1 -58.62 50.13 9.39
C MET A 1 -58.74 51.46 8.71
N ASP A 2 -59.62 51.57 7.71
CA ASP A 2 -59.77 52.75 6.85
C ASP A 2 -60.31 53.93 7.67
N GLU A 3 -59.75 55.13 7.46
CA GLU A 3 -60.06 56.33 8.25
C GLU A 3 -61.54 56.71 8.15
N ARG A 4 -62.12 56.47 6.97
CA ARG A 4 -63.55 56.67 6.69
C ARG A 4 -64.45 55.71 7.46
N GLU A 5 -63.99 54.49 7.70
CA GLU A 5 -64.74 53.47 8.44
C GLU A 5 -64.79 53.78 9.94
N LEU A 6 -63.69 54.31 10.47
CA LEU A 6 -63.63 54.82 11.85
C LEU A 6 -64.60 55.99 12.06
N ILE A 7 -64.55 57.00 11.18
CA ILE A 7 -65.44 58.17 11.28
C ILE A 7 -66.91 57.72 11.19
N HIS A 8 -67.21 56.72 10.37
CA HIS A 8 -68.55 56.13 10.34
C HIS A 8 -68.96 55.45 11.66
N GLN A 9 -68.04 54.78 12.37
CA GLN A 9 -68.32 54.26 13.72
C GLN A 9 -68.54 55.39 14.74
N GLN A 10 -67.79 56.48 14.64
CA GLN A 10 -67.97 57.67 15.48
C GLN A 10 -69.32 58.36 15.21
N ASN A 11 -69.73 58.48 13.95
CA ASN A 11 -71.06 58.97 13.58
C ASN A 11 -72.19 58.11 14.19
N LYS A 12 -72.05 56.77 14.20
CA LYS A 12 -73.00 55.88 14.87
C LYS A 12 -73.07 56.12 16.37
N LEU A 13 -71.93 56.38 17.01
CA LEU A 13 -71.88 56.73 18.43
C LEU A 13 -72.53 58.09 18.70
N LEU A 14 -72.28 59.10 17.84
CA LEU A 14 -72.91 60.41 17.91
C LEU A 14 -74.44 60.28 17.95
N VAL A 15 -75.04 59.58 16.98
CA VAL A 15 -76.50 59.39 16.90
C VAL A 15 -77.06 58.67 18.14
N LYS A 16 -76.33 57.67 18.65
CA LYS A 16 -76.72 56.95 19.87
C LYS A 16 -76.69 57.83 21.12
N LEU A 17 -75.90 58.91 21.13
CA LEU A 17 -75.84 59.85 22.25
C LEU A 17 -76.89 60.96 22.13
N LEU A 18 -77.16 61.46 20.91
CA LEU A 18 -78.06 62.60 20.71
C LEU A 18 -79.51 62.31 21.11
N TRP A 19 -80.06 61.14 20.75
CA TRP A 19 -81.45 60.80 21.08
C TRP A 19 -81.72 60.71 22.60
N PRO A 20 -80.91 59.98 23.40
CA PRO A 20 -81.02 60.03 24.86
C PRO A 20 -80.84 61.43 25.44
N SER A 21 -79.88 62.21 24.94
CA SER A 21 -79.67 63.58 25.40
C SER A 21 -80.87 64.50 25.16
N LEU A 22 -81.52 64.39 23.98
CA LEU A 22 -82.75 65.14 23.68
C LEU A 22 -83.90 64.73 24.60
N PHE A 23 -84.05 63.42 24.87
CA PHE A 23 -85.08 62.90 25.76
C PHE A 23 -84.88 63.36 27.22
N ILE A 24 -83.63 63.37 27.70
CA ILE A 24 -83.28 63.91 29.02
C ILE A 24 -83.59 65.41 29.08
N GLY A 25 -83.24 66.17 28.03
CA GLY A 25 -83.59 67.59 27.93
C GLY A 25 -85.10 67.83 28.00
N PHE A 26 -85.90 66.98 27.33
CA PHE A 26 -87.36 67.06 27.35
C PHE A 26 -87.94 66.80 28.75
N ILE A 27 -87.47 65.77 29.45
CA ILE A 27 -87.87 65.48 30.83
C ILE A 27 -87.51 66.65 31.74
N LEU A 28 -86.31 67.22 31.59
CA LEU A 28 -85.87 68.37 32.39
C LEU A 28 -86.82 69.57 32.22
N PHE A 29 -87.25 69.85 30.98
CA PHE A 29 -88.14 70.98 30.70
C PHE A 29 -89.56 70.76 31.27
N LEU A 30 -90.04 69.51 31.29
CA LEU A 30 -91.29 69.13 31.97
C LEU A 30 -91.19 69.33 33.49
N VAL A 31 -90.10 68.91 34.12
CA VAL A 31 -89.86 69.04 35.57
C VAL A 31 -89.80 70.52 35.98
N LEU A 32 -89.16 71.36 35.16
CA LEU A 32 -89.06 72.80 35.39
C LEU A 32 -90.36 73.58 35.13
N LYS A 33 -91.43 72.90 34.67
CA LYS A 33 -92.75 73.50 34.34
C LYS A 33 -92.65 74.69 33.39
N LEU A 34 -91.81 74.55 32.36
CA LEU A 34 -91.62 75.56 31.33
C LEU A 34 -92.88 75.77 30.47
N GLN A 35 -92.97 76.92 29.80
CA GLN A 35 -94.09 77.20 28.92
C GLN A 35 -94.14 76.19 27.76
N VAL A 36 -95.35 75.85 27.30
CA VAL A 36 -95.56 74.88 26.20
C VAL A 36 -94.73 75.25 24.96
N LEU A 37 -94.60 76.55 24.66
CA LEU A 37 -93.78 77.04 23.55
C LEU A 37 -92.30 76.63 23.65
N GLN A 38 -91.71 76.66 24.85
CA GLN A 38 -90.31 76.32 25.10
C GLN A 38 -90.02 74.83 24.91
N ILE A 39 -90.96 73.98 25.33
CA ILE A 39 -90.90 72.53 25.13
C ILE A 39 -90.98 72.20 23.63
N VAL A 40 -91.85 72.89 22.89
CA VAL A 40 -92.01 72.72 21.44
C VAL A 40 -90.73 73.11 20.69
N ILE A 41 -90.03 74.17 21.11
CA ILE A 41 -88.75 74.59 20.49
C ILE A 41 -87.65 73.53 20.70
N LEU A 42 -87.51 72.99 21.91
CA LEU A 42 -86.54 71.92 22.18
C LEU A 42 -86.79 70.70 21.28
N LEU A 43 -88.03 70.22 21.22
CA LEU A 43 -88.39 69.03 20.46
C LEU A 43 -88.32 69.25 18.95
N SER A 44 -88.70 70.41 18.44
CA SER A 44 -88.65 70.70 17.01
C SER A 44 -87.22 70.88 16.51
N VAL A 45 -86.45 71.78 17.12
CA VAL A 45 -85.08 72.07 16.66
C VAL A 45 -84.12 70.95 17.05
N GLY A 46 -84.21 70.44 18.28
CA GLY A 46 -83.38 69.30 18.71
C GLY A 46 -83.74 68.01 17.97
N GLY A 47 -85.04 67.78 17.71
CA GLY A 47 -85.53 66.63 16.95
C GLY A 47 -85.12 66.67 15.48
N THR A 48 -85.14 67.86 14.84
CA THR A 48 -84.65 68.00 13.46
C THR A 48 -83.15 67.72 13.37
N ILE A 49 -82.34 68.22 14.29
CA ILE A 49 -80.90 67.91 14.33
C ILE A 49 -80.66 66.41 14.52
N CYS A 50 -81.32 65.78 15.50
CA CYS A 50 -81.20 64.34 15.74
C CYS A 50 -81.61 63.52 14.50
N THR A 51 -82.68 63.92 13.82
CA THR A 51 -83.20 63.23 12.63
C THR A 51 -82.24 63.39 11.44
N ILE A 52 -81.72 64.60 11.19
CA ILE A 52 -80.72 64.86 10.15
C ILE A 52 -79.46 64.02 10.41
N MET A 53 -78.93 64.04 11.65
CA MET A 53 -77.75 63.24 12.02
C MET A 53 -77.98 61.74 11.86
N THR A 54 -79.18 61.27 12.22
CA THR A 54 -79.57 59.86 12.06
C THR A 54 -79.63 59.46 10.59
N LEU A 55 -80.23 60.30 9.73
CA LEU A 55 -80.33 60.07 8.29
C LEU A 55 -78.96 60.05 7.61
N LEU A 56 -78.11 61.03 7.90
CA LEU A 56 -76.75 61.10 7.35
C LEU A 56 -75.93 59.87 7.75
N THR A 57 -76.02 59.47 9.02
CA THR A 57 -75.29 58.32 9.55
C THR A 57 -75.79 56.99 8.97
N ILE A 58 -77.11 56.76 8.89
CA ILE A 58 -77.67 55.50 8.37
C ILE A 58 -77.44 55.38 6.87
N ARG A 59 -77.64 56.46 6.10
CA ARG A 59 -77.46 56.45 4.64
C ARG A 59 -75.99 56.52 4.21
N LYS A 60 -75.04 56.68 5.15
CA LYS A 60 -73.60 56.89 4.88
C LYS A 60 -73.34 58.04 3.90
N ILE A 61 -74.18 59.07 3.92
CA ILE A 61 -74.02 60.26 3.10
C ILE A 61 -73.18 61.25 3.89
N LEU A 62 -72.20 61.89 3.24
CA LEU A 62 -71.38 62.94 3.85
C LEU A 62 -70.72 62.49 5.18
N VAL A 63 -70.08 61.32 5.18
CA VAL A 63 -69.58 60.64 6.41
C VAL A 63 -68.58 61.51 7.19
N VAL A 64 -67.71 62.26 6.51
CA VAL A 64 -66.73 63.13 7.20
C VAL A 64 -67.38 64.45 7.57
N GLU A 65 -68.24 64.95 6.69
CA GLU A 65 -68.89 66.25 6.83
C GLU A 65 -70.01 66.24 7.88
N THR A 66 -70.57 65.06 8.22
CA THR A 66 -71.58 64.87 9.28
C THR A 66 -71.13 65.49 10.60
N MET A 67 -69.83 65.35 10.92
CA MET A 67 -69.23 65.98 12.10
C MET A 67 -69.33 67.50 12.06
N TYR A 68 -69.04 68.14 10.93
CA TYR A 68 -69.10 69.59 10.79
C TYR A 68 -70.54 70.12 10.70
N ILE A 69 -71.44 69.36 10.06
CA ILE A 69 -72.87 69.67 10.01
C ILE A 69 -73.46 69.63 11.44
N PHE A 70 -73.00 68.69 12.27
CA PHE A 70 -73.39 68.63 13.68
C PHE A 70 -72.98 69.87 14.47
N ILE A 71 -71.74 70.32 14.33
CA ILE A 71 -71.24 71.54 14.99
C ILE A 71 -72.13 72.74 14.62
N ILE A 72 -72.32 72.98 13.32
CA ILE A 72 -73.13 74.11 12.86
C ILE A 72 -74.58 74.00 13.37
N GLY A 73 -75.19 72.82 13.27
CA GLY A 73 -76.55 72.57 13.75
C GLY A 73 -76.70 72.81 15.25
N MET A 74 -75.75 72.33 16.06
CA MET A 74 -75.77 72.52 17.51
C MET A 74 -75.49 73.96 17.94
N THR A 75 -74.61 74.67 17.24
CA THR A 75 -74.39 76.10 17.49
C THR A 75 -75.68 76.90 17.23
N ILE A 76 -76.41 76.61 16.14
CA ILE A 76 -77.71 77.23 15.83
C ILE A 76 -78.76 76.86 16.88
N PHE A 77 -78.81 75.60 17.30
CA PHE A 77 -79.73 75.14 18.34
C PHE A 77 -79.46 75.79 19.69
N SER A 78 -78.19 75.93 20.07
CA SER A 78 -77.78 76.61 21.29
C SER A 78 -78.19 78.08 21.27
N TYR A 79 -78.05 78.75 20.12
CA TYR A 79 -78.54 80.12 19.93
C TYR A 79 -80.06 80.22 20.12
N ILE A 80 -80.84 79.38 19.41
CA ILE A 80 -82.31 79.40 19.49
C ILE A 80 -82.78 79.08 20.90
N LEU A 81 -82.21 78.07 21.56
CA LEU A 81 -82.60 77.75 22.93
C LEU A 81 -82.38 78.93 23.88
N PHE A 82 -81.28 79.66 23.71
CA PHE A 82 -80.97 80.80 24.58
C PHE A 82 -81.94 81.97 24.38
N GLU A 83 -82.34 82.25 23.15
CA GLU A 83 -83.25 83.36 22.83
C GLU A 83 -84.65 83.19 23.45
N TYR A 84 -85.14 81.95 23.54
CA TYR A 84 -86.47 81.65 24.07
C TYR A 84 -86.48 81.18 25.53
N ILE A 85 -85.33 80.74 26.05
CA ILE A 85 -85.20 80.15 27.38
C ILE A 85 -83.99 80.76 28.09
N PRO A 86 -84.11 81.98 28.62
CA PRO A 86 -82.98 82.70 29.18
C PRO A 86 -82.76 82.33 30.66
N TYR A 87 -82.54 81.04 30.95
CA TYR A 87 -82.08 80.59 32.26
C TYR A 87 -80.56 80.40 32.25
N SER A 88 -79.88 80.80 33.32
CA SER A 88 -78.43 80.64 33.47
C SER A 88 -77.97 79.18 33.34
N SER A 89 -78.82 78.21 33.70
CA SER A 89 -78.55 76.78 33.55
C SER A 89 -78.47 76.32 32.07
N MET A 90 -79.07 77.04 31.13
CA MET A 90 -79.04 76.68 29.71
C MET A 90 -77.66 76.89 29.07
N TYR A 91 -76.76 77.63 29.71
CA TYR A 91 -75.34 77.70 29.31
C TYR A 91 -74.64 76.33 29.30
N THR A 92 -75.18 75.33 29.99
CA THR A 92 -74.63 73.97 29.99
C THR A 92 -74.71 73.27 28.61
N VAL A 93 -75.63 73.69 27.73
CA VAL A 93 -75.79 73.10 26.38
C VAL A 93 -74.58 73.41 25.48
N ILE A 94 -73.98 74.58 25.65
CA ILE A 94 -72.76 74.98 24.92
C ILE A 94 -71.58 74.05 25.25
N PHE A 95 -71.46 73.64 26.52
CA PHE A 95 -70.43 72.68 26.93
C PHE A 95 -70.74 71.26 26.44
N PHE A 96 -72.01 70.89 26.31
CA PHE A 96 -72.40 69.62 25.72
C PHE A 96 -71.91 69.49 24.27
N GLU A 97 -71.98 70.56 23.47
CA GLU A 97 -71.44 70.58 22.11
C GLU A 97 -69.94 70.25 22.06
N LEU A 98 -69.14 70.84 22.97
CA LEU A 98 -67.70 70.58 23.12
C LEU A 98 -67.39 69.14 23.55
N ILE A 99 -68.20 68.57 24.44
CA ILE A 99 -68.03 67.19 24.88
C ILE A 99 -68.33 66.23 23.73
N VAL A 100 -69.39 66.45 22.98
CA VAL A 100 -69.82 65.53 21.93
C VAL A 100 -68.82 65.54 20.75
N ILE A 101 -68.24 66.68 20.37
CA ILE A 101 -67.24 66.71 19.29
C ILE A 101 -65.96 65.93 19.65
N SER A 102 -65.64 65.79 20.94
CA SER A 102 -64.46 65.04 21.40
C SER A 102 -64.45 63.57 20.96
N LEU A 103 -65.62 62.98 20.66
CA LEU A 103 -65.78 61.61 20.18
C LEU A 103 -65.08 61.34 18.85
N TYR A 104 -65.01 62.36 17.99
CA TYR A 104 -64.33 62.24 16.70
C TYR A 104 -62.82 62.18 16.85
N GLN A 105 -62.31 62.59 18.02
CA GLN A 105 -60.88 62.64 18.33
C GLN A 105 -60.08 63.46 17.31
N ASP A 106 -60.75 64.41 16.67
CA ASP A 106 -60.20 65.28 15.64
C ASP A 106 -59.93 66.68 16.21
N ILE A 107 -58.64 67.06 16.19
CA ILE A 107 -58.16 68.33 16.73
C ILE A 107 -58.75 69.51 15.95
N LYS A 108 -58.89 69.39 14.62
CA LYS A 108 -59.41 70.47 13.78
C LYS A 108 -60.88 70.72 14.08
N ALA A 109 -61.67 69.65 14.19
CA ALA A 109 -63.08 69.75 14.51
C ALA A 109 -63.32 70.38 15.89
N THR A 110 -62.52 70.00 16.87
CA THR A 110 -62.60 70.51 18.24
C THR A 110 -62.26 72.00 18.33
N ILE A 111 -61.22 72.44 17.61
CA ILE A 111 -60.87 73.86 17.50
C ILE A 111 -62.00 74.65 16.85
N ILE A 112 -62.59 74.13 15.77
CA ILE A 112 -63.70 74.79 15.06
C ILE A 112 -64.92 74.97 15.97
N THR A 113 -65.34 73.92 16.69
CA THR A 113 -66.42 74.00 17.69
C THR A 113 -66.10 75.03 18.76
N GLY A 114 -64.85 75.04 19.26
CA GLY A 114 -64.41 76.00 20.27
C GLY A 114 -64.53 77.46 19.85
N ILE A 115 -64.10 77.77 18.63
CA ILE A 115 -64.21 79.12 18.08
C ILE A 115 -65.69 79.51 17.92
N LEU A 116 -66.52 78.64 17.36
CA LEU A 116 -67.95 78.91 17.16
C LEU A 116 -68.68 79.13 18.49
N VAL A 117 -68.38 78.31 19.50
CA VAL A 117 -68.91 78.42 20.85
C VAL A 117 -68.46 79.72 21.53
N LEU A 118 -67.19 80.14 21.39
CA LEU A 118 -66.71 81.43 21.91
C LEU A 118 -67.40 82.61 21.23
N VAL A 119 -67.54 82.56 19.90
CA VAL A 119 -68.23 83.60 19.13
C VAL A 119 -69.69 83.70 19.57
N LEU A 120 -70.39 82.56 19.67
CA LEU A 120 -71.77 82.50 20.14
C LEU A 120 -71.89 83.05 21.57
N ASN A 121 -71.00 82.67 22.48
CA ASN A 121 -71.02 83.14 23.87
C ASN A 121 -70.88 84.66 23.98
N ASN A 122 -69.95 85.27 23.23
CA ASN A 122 -69.79 86.72 23.22
C ASN A 122 -70.95 87.43 22.52
N TYR A 123 -71.50 86.85 21.45
CA TYR A 123 -72.67 87.38 20.75
C TYR A 123 -73.92 87.42 21.64
N LEU A 124 -74.20 86.32 22.36
CA LEU A 124 -75.32 86.23 23.29
C LEU A 124 -75.25 87.31 24.38
N TYR A 125 -74.05 87.67 24.86
CA TYR A 125 -73.87 88.75 25.83
C TYR A 125 -74.32 90.13 25.30
N PHE A 126 -73.94 90.48 24.06
CA PHE A 126 -74.22 91.80 23.49
C PHE A 126 -75.73 92.05 23.28
N ILE A 127 -76.48 91.02 22.90
CA ILE A 127 -77.93 91.13 22.63
C ILE A 127 -78.75 91.14 23.93
N SER A 128 -78.44 90.24 24.85
CA SER A 128 -79.28 90.01 26.04
C SER A 128 -78.95 90.91 27.25
N LYS A 129 -78.03 91.88 27.09
CA LYS A 129 -77.59 92.87 28.10
C LYS A 129 -77.41 92.26 29.52
N ALA A 130 -76.67 91.15 29.60
CA ALA A 130 -76.20 90.53 30.85
C ALA A 130 -77.26 89.99 31.84
N GLN A 131 -78.56 90.04 31.52
CA GLN A 131 -79.63 89.74 32.47
C GLN A 131 -79.70 88.27 32.94
N PHE A 132 -78.98 87.37 32.26
CA PHE A 132 -79.10 85.92 32.42
C PHE A 132 -77.78 85.22 32.76
N MET A 133 -76.70 85.99 32.93
CA MET A 133 -75.41 85.48 33.39
C MET A 133 -75.26 85.68 34.89
N VAL A 134 -74.62 84.71 35.55
CA VAL A 134 -74.26 84.82 36.97
C VAL A 134 -73.37 86.06 37.15
N GLY A 135 -73.90 87.08 37.84
CA GLY A 135 -73.16 88.29 38.22
C GLY A 135 -73.40 89.55 37.37
N GLU A 136 -74.44 89.62 36.53
CA GLU A 136 -74.94 90.80 35.77
C GLU A 136 -73.86 91.84 35.37
N SER A 137 -72.72 91.37 34.85
CA SER A 137 -71.57 92.21 34.55
C SER A 137 -70.66 91.57 33.50
N ILE A 138 -69.72 92.36 32.97
CA ILE A 138 -68.63 91.92 32.07
C ILE A 138 -67.82 90.74 32.68
N GLN A 139 -67.81 90.59 34.01
CA GLN A 139 -67.08 89.53 34.70
C GLN A 139 -67.65 88.13 34.41
N GLY A 140 -68.97 87.98 34.25
CA GLY A 140 -69.61 86.68 34.00
C GLY A 140 -69.23 86.07 32.65
N VAL A 141 -69.25 86.87 31.57
CA VAL A 141 -68.85 86.43 30.21
C VAL A 141 -67.39 85.99 30.20
N THR A 142 -66.54 86.72 30.92
CA THR A 142 -65.11 86.44 31.00
C THR A 142 -64.87 85.09 31.65
N ILE A 143 -65.61 84.73 32.70
CA ILE A 143 -65.53 83.42 33.36
C ILE A 143 -65.94 82.30 32.39
N TYR A 144 -67.04 82.46 31.64
CA TYR A 144 -67.47 81.45 30.67
C TYR A 144 -66.49 81.32 29.49
N ASN A 145 -65.94 82.42 28.97
CA ASN A 145 -64.89 82.39 27.94
C ASN A 145 -63.63 81.65 28.43
N VAL A 146 -63.20 81.90 29.68
CA VAL A 146 -62.07 81.20 30.29
C VAL A 146 -62.38 79.71 30.47
N MET A 147 -63.57 79.34 30.96
CA MET A 147 -63.97 77.93 31.07
C MET A 147 -63.98 77.21 29.72
N ILE A 148 -64.52 77.84 28.67
CA ILE A 148 -64.51 77.30 27.32
C ILE A 148 -63.07 77.09 26.83
N MET A 149 -62.17 78.07 27.03
CA MET A 149 -60.75 77.94 26.65
C MET A 149 -60.04 76.82 27.41
N VAL A 150 -60.29 76.67 28.72
CA VAL A 150 -59.72 75.59 29.53
C VAL A 150 -60.20 74.22 29.04
N ILE A 151 -61.50 74.06 28.84
CA ILE A 151 -62.09 72.80 28.34
C ILE A 151 -61.55 72.47 26.95
N LEU A 152 -61.48 73.45 26.04
CA LEU A 152 -60.87 73.27 24.72
C LEU A 152 -59.41 72.82 24.82
N GLY A 153 -58.62 73.46 25.68
CA GLY A 153 -57.22 73.08 25.90
C GLY A 153 -57.09 71.62 26.38
N VAL A 154 -57.92 71.20 27.34
CA VAL A 154 -57.95 69.82 27.84
C VAL A 154 -58.32 68.83 26.73
N LEU A 155 -59.35 69.12 25.95
CA LEU A 155 -59.80 68.24 24.86
C LEU A 155 -58.74 68.08 23.76
N ILE A 156 -58.03 69.15 23.38
CA ILE A 156 -56.95 69.07 22.39
C ILE A 156 -55.81 68.17 22.90
N VAL A 157 -55.41 68.32 24.17
CA VAL A 157 -54.38 67.48 24.79
C VAL A 157 -54.81 66.01 24.81
N GLN A 158 -56.06 65.74 25.21
CA GLN A 158 -56.63 64.39 25.22
C GLN A 158 -56.59 63.73 23.84
N GLN A 159 -56.94 64.46 22.79
CA GLN A 159 -56.94 63.94 21.42
C GLN A 159 -55.54 63.63 20.89
N LYS A 160 -54.56 64.49 21.20
CA LYS A 160 -53.16 64.27 20.84
C LYS A 160 -52.60 63.01 21.51
N PHE A 161 -52.99 62.75 22.77
CA PHE A 161 -52.61 61.52 23.48
C PHE A 161 -53.23 60.28 22.84
N ASN A 162 -54.53 60.30 22.56
CA ASN A 162 -55.25 59.18 21.96
C ASN A 162 -54.71 58.79 20.57
N LYS A 163 -54.37 59.78 19.72
CA LYS A 163 -53.78 59.52 18.40
C LYS A 163 -52.42 58.80 18.51
N ARG A 164 -51.53 59.26 19.40
CA ARG A 164 -50.20 58.66 19.62
C ARG A 164 -50.28 57.23 20.14
N LEU A 165 -51.16 56.96 21.11
CA LEU A 165 -51.32 55.63 21.69
C LEU A 165 -51.72 54.59 20.63
N ARG A 166 -52.58 55.00 19.68
CA ARG A 166 -53.04 54.15 18.60
C ARG A 166 -51.95 53.82 17.58
N GLU A 167 -51.15 54.81 17.20
CA GLU A 167 -50.01 54.61 16.29
C GLU A 167 -49.01 53.59 16.87
N LYS A 168 -48.67 53.72 18.16
CA LYS A 168 -47.76 52.81 18.86
C LYS A 168 -48.26 51.35 18.91
N ASN A 169 -49.56 51.14 19.11
CA ASN A 169 -50.12 49.78 19.18
C ASN A 169 -50.07 49.05 17.82
N ILE A 170 -50.20 49.77 16.70
CA ILE A 170 -50.13 49.18 15.35
C ILE A 170 -48.69 48.76 15.03
N GLU A 171 -47.71 49.55 15.46
CA GLU A 171 -46.29 49.26 15.24
C GLU A 171 -45.83 48.01 16.00
N SER A 172 -46.15 47.90 17.29
CA SER A 172 -45.78 46.73 18.12
C SER A 172 -46.37 45.41 17.60
N GLN A 173 -47.58 45.42 17.02
CA GLN A 173 -48.16 44.22 16.42
C GLN A 173 -47.41 43.77 15.15
N LYS A 174 -46.90 44.71 14.34
CA LYS A 174 -46.11 44.38 13.16
C LYS A 174 -44.79 43.73 13.54
N GLU A 175 -44.10 44.27 14.54
CA GLU A 175 -42.83 43.70 15.04
C GLU A 175 -43.01 42.27 15.55
N ALA A 176 -44.07 42.01 16.33
CA ALA A 176 -44.34 40.68 16.87
C ALA A 176 -44.56 39.61 15.77
N VAL A 177 -45.22 39.97 14.66
CA VAL A 177 -45.42 39.06 13.52
C VAL A 177 -44.10 38.77 12.79
N ILE A 178 -43.25 39.79 12.61
CA ILE A 178 -41.93 39.62 11.98
C ILE A 178 -41.04 38.72 12.84
N SER A 179 -40.97 38.95 14.16
CA SER A 179 -40.18 38.10 15.07
C SER A 179 -40.69 36.67 15.12
N LYS A 180 -42.01 36.44 15.06
CA LYS A 180 -42.58 35.10 14.99
C LYS A 180 -42.13 34.35 13.72
N ASN A 181 -42.22 35.01 12.55
CA ASN A 181 -41.81 34.40 11.29
C ASN A 181 -40.29 34.11 11.26
N GLN A 182 -39.47 34.99 11.86
CA GLN A 182 -38.03 34.75 12.02
C GLN A 182 -37.74 33.55 12.93
N LEU A 183 -38.46 33.41 14.04
CA LEU A 183 -38.34 32.25 14.93
C LEU A 183 -38.71 30.94 14.23
N GLU A 184 -39.81 30.94 13.46
CA GLU A 184 -40.21 29.76 12.67
C GLU A 184 -39.15 29.37 11.63
N ALA A 185 -38.54 30.36 10.96
CA ALA A 185 -37.45 30.12 10.01
C ALA A 185 -36.20 29.54 10.69
N ILE A 186 -35.78 30.11 11.83
CA ILE A 186 -34.64 29.60 12.61
C ILE A 186 -34.90 28.15 13.05
N LEU A 187 -36.09 27.86 13.56
CA LEU A 187 -36.45 26.52 14.03
C LEU A 187 -36.38 25.49 12.89
N LEU A 188 -36.83 25.87 11.69
CA LEU A 188 -36.77 25.03 10.50
C LEU A 188 -35.32 24.80 10.02
N ASP A 189 -34.45 25.81 10.10
CA ASP A 189 -33.03 25.67 9.78
C ASP A 189 -32.29 24.82 10.81
N VAL A 190 -32.57 24.97 12.11
CA VAL A 190 -31.96 24.10 13.13
C VAL A 190 -32.40 22.65 12.94
N LYS A 191 -33.67 22.39 12.59
CA LYS A 191 -34.15 21.04 12.26
C LYS A 191 -33.38 20.44 11.08
N LYS A 192 -33.16 21.19 9.99
CA LYS A 192 -32.33 20.74 8.87
C LYS A 192 -30.89 20.47 9.30
N SER A 193 -30.31 21.29 10.16
CA SER A 193 -28.97 21.07 10.72
C SER A 193 -28.90 19.79 11.56
N VAL A 194 -29.91 19.49 12.38
CA VAL A 194 -30.01 18.24 13.15
C VAL A 194 -30.01 17.03 12.21
N ASP A 195 -30.82 17.05 11.16
CA ASP A 195 -30.87 15.97 10.16
C ASP A 195 -29.52 15.81 9.43
N GLY A 196 -28.87 16.94 9.10
CA GLY A 196 -27.52 16.96 8.53
C GLY A 196 -26.48 16.35 9.48
N PHE A 197 -26.53 16.68 10.76
CA PHE A 197 -25.65 16.12 11.78
C PHE A 197 -25.89 14.62 12.01
N LEU A 198 -27.14 14.13 11.98
CA LEU A 198 -27.44 12.70 12.05
C LEU A 198 -26.80 11.93 10.88
N LYS A 199 -26.90 12.47 9.66
CA LYS A 199 -26.27 11.88 8.48
C LYS A 199 -24.74 11.90 8.58
N PHE A 200 -24.16 13.02 9.00
CA PHE A 200 -22.73 13.14 9.25
C PHE A 200 -22.26 12.13 10.31
N ASN A 201 -23.00 12.01 11.42
CA ASN A 201 -22.65 11.11 12.51
C ASN A 201 -22.67 9.64 12.07
N LYS A 202 -23.68 9.24 11.28
CA LYS A 202 -23.73 7.90 10.68
C LYS A 202 -22.50 7.61 9.81
N ASN A 203 -22.09 8.56 8.97
CA ASN A 203 -20.91 8.43 8.12
C ASN A 203 -19.60 8.40 8.95
N LEU A 204 -19.54 9.18 10.02
CA LEU A 204 -18.43 9.19 10.97
C LEU A 204 -18.27 7.81 11.64
N LYS A 205 -19.37 7.18 12.07
CA LYS A 205 -19.35 5.83 12.64
C LYS A 205 -18.78 4.78 11.67
N ILE A 206 -19.20 4.84 10.41
CA ILE A 206 -18.70 3.93 9.36
C ILE A 206 -17.19 4.15 9.20
N SER A 207 -16.75 5.40 9.08
CA SER A 207 -15.32 5.74 8.91
C SER A 207 -14.47 5.30 10.10
N ILE A 208 -14.98 5.43 11.32
CA ILE A 208 -14.31 4.96 12.55
C ILE A 208 -14.14 3.44 12.52
N ASN A 209 -15.20 2.69 12.18
CA ASN A 209 -15.14 1.24 12.09
C ASN A 209 -14.18 0.77 10.99
N ASP A 210 -14.24 1.39 9.81
CA ASP A 210 -13.33 1.06 8.70
C ASP A 210 -11.86 1.33 9.11
N THR A 211 -11.59 2.44 9.79
CA THR A 211 -10.25 2.77 10.29
C THR A 211 -9.77 1.76 11.34
N LYS A 212 -10.68 1.30 12.21
CA LYS A 212 -10.39 0.26 13.21
C LYS A 212 -10.03 -1.07 12.55
N ASP A 213 -10.81 -1.49 11.57
CA ASP A 213 -10.58 -2.73 10.84
C ASP A 213 -9.26 -2.67 10.06
N ILE A 214 -8.96 -1.56 9.40
CA ILE A 214 -7.66 -1.32 8.74
C ILE A 214 -6.52 -1.42 9.76
N SER A 215 -6.65 -0.78 10.92
CA SER A 215 -5.60 -0.80 11.97
C SER A 215 -5.35 -2.22 12.49
N SER A 216 -6.40 -3.04 12.65
CA SER A 216 -6.25 -4.44 13.05
C SER A 216 -5.55 -5.29 11.99
N LYS A 217 -5.88 -5.08 10.70
CA LYS A 217 -5.23 -5.75 9.57
C LYS A 217 -3.75 -5.34 9.45
N LEU A 218 -3.43 -4.06 9.66
CA LEU A 218 -2.05 -3.59 9.67
C LEU A 218 -1.23 -4.28 10.78
N ASN A 219 -1.75 -4.36 12.00
CA ASN A 219 -1.09 -5.11 13.08
C ASN A 219 -0.79 -6.57 12.70
N TYR A 220 -1.76 -7.26 12.09
CA TYR A 220 -1.57 -8.62 11.62
C TYR A 220 -0.47 -8.72 10.54
N ILE A 221 -0.52 -7.84 9.53
CA ILE A 221 0.44 -7.81 8.43
C ILE A 221 1.86 -7.55 8.98
N PHE A 222 2.04 -6.53 9.83
CA PHE A 222 3.37 -6.22 10.35
C PHE A 222 3.92 -7.34 11.23
N ASN A 223 3.10 -8.02 12.01
CA ASN A 223 3.54 -9.18 12.79
C ASN A 223 4.01 -10.35 11.90
N GLU A 224 3.35 -10.58 10.76
CA GLU A 224 3.80 -11.56 9.77
C GLU A 224 5.09 -11.12 9.05
N ILE A 225 5.25 -9.83 8.79
CA ILE A 225 6.51 -9.30 8.22
C ILE A 225 7.65 -9.45 9.24
N THR A 226 7.43 -9.20 10.54
CA THR A 226 8.43 -9.44 11.60
C THR A 226 8.93 -10.88 11.57
N LYS A 227 8.03 -11.87 11.52
CA LYS A 227 8.43 -13.29 11.40
C LYS A 227 9.21 -13.57 10.11
N SER A 228 8.84 -12.91 9.02
CA SER A 228 9.54 -13.04 7.74
C SER A 228 10.96 -12.47 7.82
N ILE A 229 11.16 -11.35 8.51
CA ILE A 229 12.47 -10.76 8.78
C ILE A 229 13.32 -11.67 9.67
N GLU A 230 12.75 -12.25 10.72
CA GLU A 230 13.46 -13.24 11.56
C GLU A 230 13.92 -14.44 10.72
N SER A 231 13.06 -14.95 9.84
CA SER A 231 13.41 -16.02 8.91
C SER A 231 14.50 -15.59 7.91
N GLN A 232 14.45 -14.34 7.44
CA GLN A 232 15.48 -13.77 6.57
C GLN A 232 16.83 -13.68 7.28
N ALA A 233 16.87 -13.19 8.52
CA ALA A 233 18.08 -13.12 9.33
C ALA A 233 18.70 -14.51 9.57
N ASN A 234 17.87 -15.52 9.85
CA ASN A 234 18.32 -16.91 9.97
C ASN A 234 18.88 -17.45 8.64
N SER A 235 18.25 -17.09 7.51
CA SER A 235 18.73 -17.47 6.18
C SER A 235 20.08 -16.83 5.87
N ILE A 236 20.27 -15.54 6.18
CA ILE A 236 21.54 -14.82 6.04
C ILE A 236 22.66 -15.53 6.80
N ASN A 237 22.43 -15.90 8.07
CA ASN A 237 23.39 -16.67 8.88
C ASN A 237 23.74 -18.03 8.24
N THR A 238 22.74 -18.73 7.71
CA THR A 238 22.95 -20.03 7.05
C THR A 238 23.77 -19.89 5.77
N ILE A 239 23.51 -18.87 4.96
CA ILE A 239 24.28 -18.58 3.75
C ILE A 239 25.72 -18.20 4.15
N ASN A 240 25.90 -17.37 5.18
CA ASN A 240 27.24 -16.96 5.63
C ASN A 240 28.10 -18.16 6.08
N ASN A 241 27.52 -19.07 6.87
CA ASN A 241 28.18 -20.32 7.26
C ASN A 241 28.51 -21.21 6.04
N SER A 242 27.64 -21.21 5.03
CA SER A 242 27.86 -21.96 3.80
C SER A 242 29.00 -21.39 2.97
N VAL A 243 29.14 -20.06 2.91
CA VAL A 243 30.28 -19.37 2.26
C VAL A 243 31.58 -19.73 2.96
N MET A 244 31.64 -19.62 4.29
CA MET A 244 32.83 -20.00 5.07
C MET A 244 33.23 -21.47 4.86
N SER A 245 32.25 -22.38 4.88
CA SER A 245 32.53 -23.80 4.59
C SER A 245 33.00 -24.02 3.15
N ASN A 246 32.53 -23.22 2.20
CA ASN A 246 32.96 -23.29 0.81
C ASN A 246 34.42 -22.84 0.65
N GLU A 247 34.84 -21.79 1.36
CA GLU A 247 36.24 -21.34 1.39
C GLU A 247 37.18 -22.45 1.89
N GLU A 248 36.85 -23.11 3.01
CA GLU A 248 37.66 -24.23 3.55
C GLU A 248 37.77 -25.41 2.56
N ARG A 249 36.66 -25.72 1.86
CA ARG A 249 36.63 -26.75 0.82
C ARG A 249 37.47 -26.37 -0.39
N MET A 250 37.49 -25.09 -0.77
CA MET A 250 38.33 -24.60 -1.87
C MET A 250 39.82 -24.76 -1.55
N ASP A 251 40.25 -24.43 -0.34
CA ASP A 251 41.64 -24.65 0.09
C ASP A 251 42.03 -26.14 0.02
N THR A 252 41.12 -27.02 0.45
CA THR A 252 41.31 -28.46 0.36
C THR A 252 41.45 -28.92 -1.10
N LEU A 253 40.64 -28.36 -2.02
CA LEU A 253 40.71 -28.66 -3.45
C LEU A 253 42.00 -28.15 -4.09
N VAL A 254 42.51 -26.99 -3.70
CA VAL A 254 43.82 -26.48 -4.17
C VAL A 254 44.92 -27.45 -3.79
N ASN A 255 44.96 -27.87 -2.52
CA ASN A 255 45.95 -28.82 -2.04
C ASN A 255 45.86 -30.16 -2.77
N ALA A 256 44.65 -30.70 -2.96
CA ALA A 256 44.45 -31.94 -3.70
C ALA A 256 44.91 -31.82 -5.17
N SER A 257 44.62 -30.69 -5.82
CA SER A 257 45.06 -30.44 -7.19
C SER A 257 46.60 -30.37 -7.29
N ASN A 258 47.26 -29.69 -6.35
CA ASN A 258 48.72 -29.62 -6.30
C ASN A 258 49.35 -31.01 -6.10
N ILE A 259 48.81 -31.83 -5.19
CA ILE A 259 49.26 -33.21 -4.99
C ILE A 259 49.11 -34.04 -6.28
N MET A 260 47.99 -33.87 -7.00
CA MET A 260 47.75 -34.56 -8.27
C MET A 260 48.74 -34.14 -9.36
N ASN A 261 49.09 -32.86 -9.40
CA ASN A 261 50.11 -32.32 -10.31
C ASN A 261 51.49 -32.91 -10.01
N ASP A 262 51.91 -32.89 -8.75
CA ASP A 262 53.20 -33.41 -8.29
C ASP A 262 53.33 -34.92 -8.53
N ALA A 263 52.28 -35.68 -8.24
CA ALA A 263 52.22 -37.12 -8.51
C ALA A 263 52.35 -37.40 -10.01
N SER A 264 51.64 -36.64 -10.85
CA SER A 264 51.69 -36.82 -12.31
C SER A 264 53.05 -36.43 -12.89
N ASN A 265 53.66 -35.34 -12.43
CA ASN A 265 55.02 -34.96 -12.80
C ASN A 265 56.06 -36.00 -12.36
N SER A 266 55.87 -36.63 -11.20
CA SER A 266 56.73 -37.72 -10.73
C SER A 266 56.59 -38.96 -11.61
N THR A 267 55.35 -39.32 -11.98
CA THR A 267 55.07 -40.40 -12.94
C THR A 267 55.73 -40.15 -14.29
N LEU A 268 55.66 -38.92 -14.83
CA LEU A 268 56.35 -38.56 -16.08
C LEU A 268 57.87 -38.76 -15.99
N LYS A 269 58.49 -38.44 -14.84
CA LYS A 269 59.92 -38.70 -14.62
C LYS A 269 60.23 -40.20 -14.60
N PHE A 270 59.41 -41.01 -13.93
CA PHE A 270 59.59 -42.47 -13.90
C PHE A 270 59.43 -43.10 -15.28
N ILE A 271 58.45 -42.66 -16.07
CA ILE A 271 58.26 -43.14 -17.44
C ILE A 271 59.48 -42.82 -18.29
N LYS A 272 60.01 -41.58 -18.22
CA LYS A 272 61.21 -41.20 -18.97
C LYS A 272 62.41 -42.10 -18.64
N GLY A 273 62.59 -42.44 -17.36
CA GLY A 273 63.59 -43.41 -16.93
C GLY A 273 63.32 -44.82 -17.49
N GLY A 274 62.09 -45.31 -17.34
CA GLY A 274 61.66 -46.62 -17.82
C GLY A 274 61.78 -46.79 -19.34
N THR A 275 61.46 -45.76 -20.13
CA THR A 275 61.66 -45.77 -21.59
C THR A 275 63.14 -45.90 -21.93
N SER A 276 64.03 -45.20 -21.22
CA SER A 276 65.48 -45.33 -21.43
C SER A 276 66.00 -46.74 -21.10
N GLU A 277 65.47 -47.38 -20.05
CA GLU A 277 65.83 -48.75 -19.69
C GLU A 277 65.32 -49.77 -20.72
N VAL A 278 64.09 -49.59 -21.22
CA VAL A 278 63.51 -50.42 -22.29
C VAL A 278 64.31 -50.30 -23.59
N ASP A 279 64.69 -49.08 -23.99
CA ASP A 279 65.53 -48.85 -25.17
C ASP A 279 66.88 -49.58 -25.04
N GLN A 280 67.51 -49.50 -23.86
CA GLN A 280 68.76 -50.21 -23.61
C GLN A 280 68.59 -51.73 -23.62
N LEU A 281 67.49 -52.25 -23.08
CA LEU A 281 67.17 -53.67 -23.11
C LEU A 281 66.90 -54.16 -24.54
N SER A 282 66.20 -53.36 -25.36
CA SER A 282 65.98 -53.63 -26.78
C SER A 282 67.30 -53.75 -27.55
N GLN A 283 68.23 -52.82 -27.33
CA GLN A 283 69.58 -52.90 -27.91
C GLN A 283 70.34 -54.16 -27.47
N ASN A 284 70.22 -54.56 -26.20
CA ASN A 284 70.84 -55.79 -25.70
C ASN A 284 70.22 -57.05 -26.33
N MET A 285 68.90 -57.07 -26.56
CA MET A 285 68.24 -58.17 -27.28
C MET A 285 68.72 -58.27 -28.73
N ILE A 286 68.92 -57.15 -29.43
CA ILE A 286 69.51 -57.14 -30.78
C ILE A 286 70.92 -57.74 -30.77
N LYS A 287 71.76 -57.36 -29.80
CA LYS A 287 73.10 -57.95 -29.65
C LYS A 287 73.03 -59.46 -29.38
N LEU A 288 72.13 -59.89 -28.50
CA LEU A 288 71.95 -61.29 -28.16
C LEU A 288 71.46 -62.11 -29.37
N LYS A 289 70.57 -61.54 -30.19
CA LYS A 289 70.16 -62.14 -31.47
C LYS A 289 71.36 -62.43 -32.37
N ASN A 290 72.25 -61.45 -32.56
CA ASN A 290 73.44 -61.61 -33.39
C ASN A 290 74.40 -62.69 -32.83
N ILE A 291 74.52 -62.79 -31.50
CA ILE A 291 75.31 -63.85 -30.84
C ILE A 291 74.69 -65.23 -31.10
N MET A 292 73.37 -65.36 -31.02
CA MET A 292 72.67 -66.61 -31.31
C MET A 292 72.82 -67.01 -32.78
N ASP A 293 72.67 -66.07 -33.72
CA ASP A 293 72.90 -66.30 -35.16
C ASP A 293 74.33 -66.82 -35.41
N SER A 294 75.33 -66.17 -34.81
CA SER A 294 76.74 -66.62 -34.93
C SER A 294 76.99 -67.98 -34.27
N THR A 295 76.32 -68.27 -33.14
CA THR A 295 76.46 -69.56 -32.44
C THR A 295 75.90 -70.68 -33.30
N ARG A 296 74.73 -70.47 -33.90
CA ARG A 296 74.10 -71.41 -34.84
C ARG A 296 75.00 -71.71 -36.03
N ASP A 297 75.58 -70.68 -36.65
CA ASP A 297 76.50 -70.83 -37.77
C ASP A 297 77.75 -71.63 -37.39
N ASN A 298 78.30 -71.40 -36.20
CA ASN A 298 79.47 -72.14 -35.70
C ASN A 298 79.12 -73.62 -35.43
N THR A 299 77.96 -73.89 -34.84
CA THR A 299 77.47 -75.25 -34.61
C THR A 299 77.25 -76.00 -35.93
N ARG A 300 76.68 -75.35 -36.95
CA ARG A 300 76.52 -75.96 -38.28
C ARG A 300 77.87 -76.29 -38.92
N LYS A 301 78.85 -75.39 -38.83
CA LYS A 301 80.22 -75.65 -39.31
C LYS A 301 80.89 -76.80 -38.56
N LEU A 302 80.65 -76.94 -37.26
CA LEU A 302 81.17 -78.06 -36.46
C LEU A 302 80.58 -79.40 -36.94
N ASP A 303 79.27 -79.45 -37.18
CA ASP A 303 78.58 -80.62 -37.73
C ASP A 303 79.13 -80.99 -39.12
N GLU A 304 79.19 -80.02 -40.04
CA GLU A 304 79.76 -80.19 -41.39
C GLU A 304 81.21 -80.69 -41.35
N ASN A 305 82.05 -80.17 -40.44
CA ASN A 305 83.42 -80.63 -40.29
C ASN A 305 83.49 -82.03 -39.69
N SER A 306 82.61 -82.38 -38.75
CA SER A 306 82.56 -83.71 -38.13
C SER A 306 82.21 -84.79 -39.16
N ILE A 307 81.27 -84.51 -40.07
CA ILE A 307 80.93 -85.38 -41.21
C ILE A 307 82.15 -85.60 -42.12
N LYS A 308 82.90 -84.53 -42.44
CA LYS A 308 84.12 -84.65 -43.26
C LYS A 308 85.20 -85.52 -42.60
N VAL A 309 85.38 -85.41 -41.29
CA VAL A 309 86.34 -86.27 -40.56
C VAL A 309 85.87 -87.72 -40.56
N GLU A 310 84.57 -87.98 -40.41
CA GLU A 310 84.00 -89.32 -40.49
C GLU A 310 84.27 -89.97 -41.87
N ASP A 311 84.14 -89.22 -42.96
CA ASP A 311 84.47 -89.71 -44.31
C ASP A 311 85.95 -90.05 -44.46
N ILE A 312 86.85 -89.28 -43.85
CA ILE A 312 88.29 -89.59 -43.82
C ILE A 312 88.54 -90.87 -43.02
N LEU A 313 87.88 -91.06 -41.87
CA LEU A 313 88.02 -92.27 -41.06
C LEU A 313 87.52 -93.52 -41.78
N LYS A 314 86.45 -93.44 -42.58
CA LYS A 314 86.00 -94.56 -43.44
C LYS A 314 87.10 -95.00 -44.40
N ILE A 315 87.82 -94.05 -44.99
CA ILE A 315 88.97 -94.35 -45.88
C ILE A 315 90.09 -95.01 -45.08
N ILE A 316 90.45 -94.47 -43.90
CA ILE A 316 91.50 -95.03 -43.05
C ILE A 316 91.14 -96.45 -42.58
N ASN A 317 89.88 -96.70 -42.20
CA ASN A 317 89.43 -98.04 -41.82
C ASN A 317 89.58 -99.01 -43.00
N SER A 318 89.18 -98.60 -44.20
CA SER A 318 89.36 -99.41 -45.42
C SER A 318 90.84 -99.72 -45.70
N LEU A 319 91.73 -98.74 -45.51
CA LEU A 319 93.18 -98.94 -45.64
C LEU A 319 93.73 -99.90 -44.56
N ALA A 320 93.26 -99.78 -43.31
CA ALA A 320 93.64 -100.67 -42.23
C ALA A 320 93.18 -102.11 -42.49
N GLU A 321 91.93 -102.32 -42.93
CA GLU A 321 91.41 -103.63 -43.31
C GLU A 321 92.19 -104.25 -44.50
N GLN A 322 92.49 -103.45 -45.52
CA GLN A 322 93.34 -103.89 -46.63
C GLN A 322 94.75 -104.25 -46.17
N THR A 323 95.33 -103.47 -45.27
CA THR A 323 96.66 -103.73 -44.69
C THR A 323 96.65 -105.00 -43.85
N ASN A 324 95.58 -105.24 -43.08
CA ASN A 324 95.37 -106.45 -42.30
C ASN A 324 95.31 -107.69 -43.21
N LEU A 325 94.56 -107.60 -44.33
CA LEU A 325 94.48 -108.67 -45.32
C LEU A 325 95.83 -108.92 -46.03
N LEU A 326 96.55 -107.86 -46.39
CA LEU A 326 97.90 -107.96 -46.96
C LEU A 326 98.88 -108.62 -45.99
N ALA A 327 98.85 -108.21 -44.72
CA ALA A 327 99.68 -108.76 -43.66
C ALA A 327 99.35 -110.22 -43.37
N LEU A 328 98.07 -110.59 -43.37
CA LEU A 328 97.61 -111.98 -43.24
C LEU A 328 98.12 -112.84 -44.40
N ASN A 329 97.98 -112.37 -45.64
CA ASN A 329 98.50 -113.07 -46.83
C ASN A 329 100.03 -113.23 -46.76
N ALA A 330 100.75 -112.20 -46.30
CA ALA A 330 102.19 -112.27 -46.11
C ALA A 330 102.59 -113.24 -44.99
N ALA A 331 101.84 -113.29 -43.88
CA ALA A 331 102.06 -114.24 -42.79
C ALA A 331 101.82 -115.69 -43.24
N ILE A 332 100.79 -115.94 -44.06
CA ILE A 332 100.50 -117.24 -44.67
C ILE A 332 101.65 -117.68 -45.57
N GLU A 333 102.13 -116.80 -46.46
CA GLU A 333 103.21 -117.14 -47.39
C GLU A 333 104.56 -117.32 -46.65
N ALA A 334 104.80 -116.54 -45.60
CA ALA A 334 105.95 -116.71 -44.72
C ALA A 334 105.92 -118.04 -43.95
N ALA A 335 104.76 -118.49 -43.49
CA ALA A 335 104.58 -119.81 -42.89
C ALA A 335 104.80 -120.94 -43.90
N ARG A 336 104.39 -120.72 -45.17
CA ARG A 336 104.57 -121.66 -46.29
C ARG A 336 106.04 -121.86 -46.67
N ALA A 337 106.88 -120.83 -46.49
CA ALA A 337 108.33 -120.88 -46.73
C ALA A 337 109.15 -121.58 -45.62
N GLY A 338 108.51 -122.07 -44.54
CA GLY A 338 109.16 -122.85 -43.49
C GLY A 338 110.23 -122.08 -42.70
N GLU A 339 111.39 -122.71 -42.46
CA GLU A 339 112.50 -122.11 -41.68
C GLU A 339 113.04 -120.80 -42.29
N HIS A 340 113.01 -120.66 -43.62
CA HIS A 340 113.50 -119.44 -44.31
C HIS A 340 112.53 -118.25 -44.20
N GLY A 341 111.27 -118.48 -43.82
CA GLY A 341 110.23 -117.45 -43.71
C GLY A 341 110.04 -116.87 -42.31
N LYS A 342 110.72 -117.40 -41.27
CA LYS A 342 110.49 -117.02 -39.86
C LYS A 342 110.63 -115.52 -39.59
N GLY A 343 111.63 -114.84 -40.17
CA GLY A 343 111.81 -113.40 -40.01
C GLY A 343 110.69 -112.57 -40.63
N PHE A 344 110.22 -112.98 -41.82
CA PHE A 344 109.10 -112.33 -42.51
C PHE A 344 107.76 -112.58 -41.81
N ALA A 345 107.56 -113.76 -41.21
CA ALA A 345 106.36 -114.08 -40.44
C ALA A 345 106.20 -113.16 -39.23
N VAL A 346 107.28 -112.85 -38.51
CA VAL A 346 107.26 -111.91 -37.37
C VAL A 346 106.90 -110.50 -37.82
N VAL A 347 107.48 -110.02 -38.93
CA VAL A 347 107.15 -108.69 -39.47
C VAL A 347 105.70 -108.63 -39.96
N ALA A 348 105.22 -109.67 -40.65
CA ALA A 348 103.85 -109.75 -41.12
C ALA A 348 102.85 -109.77 -39.95
N GLU A 349 103.12 -110.51 -38.87
CA GLU A 349 102.28 -110.52 -37.67
C GLU A 349 102.28 -109.16 -36.95
N GLU A 350 103.41 -108.45 -36.92
CA GLU A 350 103.48 -107.11 -36.33
C GLU A 350 102.67 -106.10 -37.18
N ILE A 351 102.77 -106.14 -38.51
CA ILE A 351 101.95 -105.32 -39.42
C ILE A 351 100.46 -105.64 -39.23
N ARG A 352 100.10 -106.92 -39.06
CA ARG A 352 98.73 -107.36 -38.79
C ARG A 352 98.18 -106.73 -37.51
N LYS A 353 98.95 -106.78 -36.41
CA LYS A 353 98.59 -106.12 -35.14
C LYS A 353 98.49 -104.61 -35.27
N LEU A 354 99.39 -103.96 -36.02
CA LEU A 354 99.33 -102.51 -36.30
C LEU A 354 98.04 -102.15 -37.05
N ALA A 355 97.63 -102.95 -38.03
CA ALA A 355 96.40 -102.77 -38.77
C ALA A 355 95.15 -102.99 -37.89
N GLU A 356 95.13 -104.05 -37.07
CA GLU A 356 94.05 -104.30 -36.10
C GLU A 356 93.92 -103.15 -35.07
N ASN A 357 95.05 -102.67 -34.54
CA ASN A 357 95.08 -101.51 -33.65
C ASN A 357 94.57 -100.25 -34.36
N SER A 358 94.95 -100.03 -35.62
CA SER A 358 94.45 -98.90 -36.43
C SER A 358 92.93 -98.97 -36.62
N THR A 359 92.37 -100.14 -36.90
CA THR A 359 90.91 -100.35 -36.98
C THR A 359 90.24 -100.06 -35.64
N SER A 360 90.82 -100.52 -34.53
CA SER A 360 90.29 -100.22 -33.19
C SER A 360 90.30 -98.72 -32.87
N SER A 361 91.41 -98.02 -33.16
CA SER A 361 91.50 -96.57 -32.96
C SER A 361 90.54 -95.79 -33.86
N VAL A 362 90.37 -96.20 -35.12
CA VAL A 362 89.38 -95.57 -36.02
C VAL A 362 87.96 -95.73 -35.47
N LYS A 363 87.63 -96.89 -34.90
CA LYS A 363 86.33 -97.11 -34.26
C LYS A 363 86.13 -96.17 -33.05
N GLU A 364 87.11 -96.06 -32.17
CA GLU A 364 87.05 -95.15 -31.02
C GLU A 364 86.87 -93.69 -31.46
N ILE A 365 87.60 -93.23 -32.48
CA ILE A 365 87.45 -91.86 -33.02
C ILE A 365 86.07 -91.69 -33.66
N SER A 366 85.53 -92.71 -34.34
CA SER A 366 84.18 -92.67 -34.92
C SER A 366 83.11 -92.50 -33.83
N ASP A 367 83.22 -93.24 -32.72
CA ASP A 367 82.31 -93.11 -31.57
C ASP A 367 82.38 -91.69 -30.95
N ILE A 368 83.57 -91.09 -30.90
CA ILE A 368 83.75 -89.69 -30.46
C ILE A 368 83.07 -88.71 -31.43
N LEU A 369 83.22 -88.90 -32.74
CA LEU A 369 82.59 -88.04 -33.74
C LEU A 369 81.07 -88.13 -33.74
N GLU A 370 80.51 -89.33 -33.60
CA GLU A 370 79.05 -89.51 -33.47
C GLU A 370 78.52 -88.76 -32.24
N ASN A 371 79.27 -88.79 -31.13
CA ASN A 371 78.95 -87.99 -29.95
C ASN A 371 79.03 -86.49 -30.20
N ILE A 372 80.04 -86.01 -30.94
CA ILE A 372 80.18 -84.58 -31.30
C ILE A 372 79.03 -84.14 -32.22
N GLN A 373 78.67 -84.93 -33.22
CA GLN A 373 77.54 -84.65 -34.12
C GLN A 373 76.22 -84.57 -33.34
N ARG A 374 75.99 -85.50 -32.41
CA ARG A 374 74.80 -85.45 -31.52
C ARG A 374 74.78 -84.17 -30.68
N GLN A 375 75.90 -83.81 -30.05
CA GLN A 375 76.01 -82.57 -29.27
C GLN A 375 75.80 -81.31 -30.12
N ALA A 376 76.31 -81.30 -31.36
CA ALA A 376 76.10 -80.20 -32.30
C ALA A 376 74.60 -80.07 -32.67
N LYS A 377 73.93 -81.18 -32.94
CA LYS A 377 72.48 -81.18 -33.22
C LYS A 377 71.66 -80.70 -32.03
N ASP A 378 71.98 -81.15 -30.82
CA ASP A 378 71.33 -80.70 -29.59
C ASP A 378 71.56 -79.18 -29.37
N ALA A 379 72.78 -78.69 -29.65
CA ALA A 379 73.09 -77.26 -29.59
C ALA A 379 72.34 -76.42 -30.63
N ASP A 380 72.14 -76.92 -31.87
CA ASP A 380 71.33 -76.23 -32.88
C ASP A 380 69.86 -76.16 -32.47
N LEU A 381 69.29 -77.24 -31.94
CA LEU A 381 67.91 -77.25 -31.42
C LEU A 381 67.75 -76.26 -30.25
N ALA A 382 68.69 -76.25 -29.31
CA ALA A 382 68.69 -75.31 -28.19
C ALA A 382 68.79 -73.85 -28.67
N THR A 383 69.64 -73.57 -29.66
CA THR A 383 69.82 -72.24 -30.23
C THR A 383 68.58 -71.76 -30.98
N ASN A 384 67.93 -72.63 -31.76
CA ASN A 384 66.64 -72.32 -32.42
C ASN A 384 65.54 -71.99 -31.40
N SER A 385 65.46 -72.76 -30.31
CA SER A 385 64.51 -72.48 -29.22
C SER A 385 64.78 -71.12 -28.57
N ALA A 386 66.05 -70.82 -28.27
CA ALA A 386 66.46 -69.53 -27.73
C ALA A 386 66.13 -68.35 -28.66
N GLN A 387 66.27 -68.51 -29.98
CA GLN A 387 65.88 -67.49 -30.96
C GLN A 387 64.38 -67.19 -30.92
N ASN A 388 63.52 -68.21 -30.82
CA ASN A 388 62.07 -68.02 -30.72
C ASN A 388 61.68 -67.26 -29.45
N ILE A 389 62.30 -67.60 -28.31
CA ILE A 389 62.09 -66.87 -27.05
C ILE A 389 62.52 -65.41 -27.19
N LEU A 390 63.63 -65.15 -27.87
CA LEU A 390 64.18 -63.82 -28.07
C LEU A 390 63.26 -62.94 -28.93
N LEU A 391 62.68 -63.50 -30.00
CA LEU A 391 61.66 -62.80 -30.82
C LEU A 391 60.42 -62.44 -29.99
N SER A 392 59.92 -63.38 -29.18
CA SER A 392 58.77 -63.12 -28.30
C SER A 392 59.07 -62.04 -27.24
N ASN A 393 60.30 -62.00 -26.72
CA ASN A 393 60.73 -60.96 -25.80
C ASN A 393 60.83 -59.58 -26.49
N MET A 394 61.28 -59.53 -27.74
CA MET A 394 61.29 -58.28 -28.52
C MET A 394 59.88 -57.73 -28.73
N GLU A 395 58.92 -58.57 -29.14
CA GLU A 395 57.51 -58.16 -29.25
C GLU A 395 56.92 -57.68 -27.90
N SER A 396 57.35 -58.29 -26.80
CA SER A 396 56.92 -57.88 -25.46
C SER A 396 57.50 -56.52 -25.07
N LEU A 397 58.75 -56.22 -25.47
CA LEU A 397 59.36 -54.91 -25.25
C LEU A 397 58.64 -53.80 -26.03
N ASP A 398 58.26 -54.07 -27.28
CA ASP A 398 57.49 -53.11 -28.09
C ASP A 398 56.17 -52.75 -27.41
N LYS A 399 55.45 -53.75 -26.88
CA LYS A 399 54.21 -53.52 -26.10
C LYS A 399 54.44 -52.72 -24.82
N VAL A 400 55.55 -52.96 -24.11
CA VAL A 400 55.90 -52.16 -22.93
C VAL A 400 56.17 -50.71 -23.32
N GLN A 401 56.82 -50.46 -24.45
CA GLN A 401 57.07 -49.12 -24.95
C GLN A 401 55.78 -48.39 -25.34
N GLU A 402 54.85 -49.06 -26.02
CA GLU A 402 53.50 -48.52 -26.32
C GLU A 402 52.72 -48.17 -25.04
N ASN A 403 52.80 -49.03 -24.02
CA ASN A 403 52.18 -48.77 -22.72
C ASN A 403 52.78 -47.52 -22.07
N PHE A 404 54.09 -47.35 -22.09
CA PHE A 404 54.73 -46.14 -21.54
C PHE A 404 54.30 -44.87 -22.27
N ILE A 405 54.17 -44.90 -23.60
CA ILE A 405 53.64 -43.76 -24.38
C ILE A 405 52.22 -43.41 -23.92
N SER A 406 51.38 -44.43 -23.73
CA SER A 406 49.99 -44.25 -23.28
C SER A 406 49.90 -43.68 -21.87
N ILE A 407 50.74 -44.15 -20.94
CA ILE A 407 50.81 -43.63 -19.57
C ILE A 407 51.35 -42.18 -19.57
N ASN A 408 52.32 -41.86 -20.44
CA ASN A 408 52.85 -40.50 -20.57
C ASN A 408 51.75 -39.51 -20.98
N SER A 409 51.02 -39.84 -22.06
CA SER A 409 49.89 -39.03 -22.54
C SER A 409 48.78 -38.88 -21.49
N SER A 410 48.49 -39.95 -20.75
CA SER A 410 47.51 -39.90 -19.65
C SER A 410 47.97 -38.99 -18.51
N SER A 411 49.26 -39.06 -18.14
CA SER A 411 49.84 -38.22 -17.08
C SER A 411 49.88 -36.75 -17.47
N GLU A 412 50.22 -36.42 -18.72
CA GLU A 412 50.15 -35.05 -19.25
C GLU A 412 48.71 -34.50 -19.22
N SER A 413 47.73 -35.35 -19.54
CA SER A 413 46.32 -34.98 -19.46
C SER A 413 45.89 -34.67 -18.03
N VAL A 414 46.34 -35.47 -17.04
CA VAL A 414 46.06 -35.22 -15.62
C VAL A 414 46.68 -33.90 -15.14
N VAL A 415 47.91 -33.57 -15.55
CA VAL A 415 48.54 -32.26 -15.26
C VAL A 415 47.71 -31.11 -15.82
N LYS A 416 47.24 -31.24 -17.07
CA LYS A 416 46.42 -30.22 -17.72
C LYS A 416 45.08 -30.02 -17.00
N GLU A 417 44.40 -31.09 -16.62
CA GLU A 417 43.12 -31.01 -15.90
C GLU A 417 43.31 -30.49 -14.46
N SER A 418 44.41 -30.85 -13.77
CA SER A 418 44.79 -30.26 -12.48
C SER A 418 44.92 -28.73 -12.58
N ASN A 419 45.58 -28.23 -13.62
CA ASN A 419 45.72 -26.79 -13.83
C ASN A 419 44.37 -26.10 -14.07
N LYS A 420 43.46 -26.72 -14.85
CA LYS A 420 42.10 -26.19 -15.03
C LYS A 420 41.30 -26.18 -13.73
N VAL A 421 41.43 -27.23 -12.91
CA VAL A 421 40.80 -27.27 -11.58
C VAL A 421 41.28 -26.08 -10.73
N ASN A 422 42.58 -25.77 -10.75
CA ASN A 422 43.11 -24.60 -10.05
C ASN A 422 42.54 -23.27 -10.57
N GLU A 423 42.33 -23.13 -11.88
CA GLU A 423 41.67 -21.94 -12.46
C GLU A 423 40.20 -21.83 -12.02
N PHE A 424 39.45 -22.94 -12.04
CA PHE A 424 38.08 -22.96 -11.55
C PHE A 424 37.96 -22.61 -10.06
N ILE A 425 38.90 -23.08 -9.23
CA ILE A 425 38.91 -22.73 -7.81
C ILE A 425 39.13 -21.22 -7.61
N LYS A 426 40.00 -20.58 -8.42
CA LYS A 426 40.18 -19.11 -8.37
C LYS A 426 38.88 -18.37 -8.69
N GLN A 427 38.17 -18.79 -9.74
CA GLN A 427 36.88 -18.20 -10.10
C GLN A 427 35.83 -18.41 -9.00
N LEU A 428 35.79 -19.60 -8.39
CA LEU A 428 34.90 -19.90 -7.28
C LEU A 428 35.20 -19.01 -6.06
N ASN A 429 36.46 -18.73 -5.76
CA ASN A 429 36.85 -17.81 -4.69
C ASN A 429 36.33 -16.39 -4.96
N GLU A 430 36.47 -15.87 -6.18
CA GLU A 430 35.92 -14.56 -6.55
C GLU A 430 34.39 -14.51 -6.37
N ILE A 431 33.69 -15.58 -6.75
CA ILE A 431 32.24 -15.70 -6.55
C ILE A 431 31.89 -15.72 -5.06
N SER A 432 32.59 -16.51 -4.23
CA SER A 432 32.38 -16.55 -2.77
C SER A 432 32.56 -15.18 -2.13
N VAL A 433 33.60 -14.43 -2.51
CA VAL A 433 33.84 -13.06 -2.02
C VAL A 433 32.68 -12.12 -2.38
N ASN A 434 32.16 -12.22 -3.61
CA ASN A 434 31.03 -11.41 -4.03
C ASN A 434 29.75 -11.79 -3.27
N ILE A 435 29.49 -13.08 -3.06
CA ILE A 435 28.37 -13.55 -2.23
C ILE A 435 28.49 -12.99 -0.81
N GLY A 436 29.67 -13.00 -0.20
CA GLY A 436 29.90 -12.41 1.13
C GLY A 436 29.54 -10.91 1.21
N LYS A 437 29.83 -10.14 0.15
CA LYS A 437 29.43 -8.71 0.07
C LYS A 437 27.92 -8.53 -0.06
N GLU A 438 27.27 -9.36 -0.88
CA GLU A 438 25.81 -9.34 -1.03
C GLU A 438 25.10 -9.71 0.27
N ILE A 439 25.57 -10.74 0.99
CA ILE A 439 25.07 -11.12 2.32
C ILE A 439 25.18 -9.93 3.29
N SER A 440 26.31 -9.23 3.31
CA SER A 440 26.51 -8.06 4.17
C SER A 440 25.50 -6.94 3.85
N THR A 441 25.22 -6.73 2.56
CA THR A 441 24.23 -5.75 2.10
C THR A 441 22.81 -6.16 2.50
N ILE A 442 22.44 -7.43 2.32
CA ILE A 442 21.14 -7.96 2.73
C ILE A 442 20.98 -7.85 4.24
N SER A 443 22.04 -8.14 5.02
CA SER A 443 22.02 -7.98 6.48
C SER A 443 21.70 -6.54 6.90
N ALA A 444 22.33 -5.55 6.27
CA ALA A 444 22.05 -4.14 6.53
C ALA A 444 20.59 -3.77 6.20
N ILE A 445 20.06 -4.25 5.06
CA ILE A 445 18.67 -4.03 4.67
C ILE A 445 17.70 -4.73 5.65
N THR A 446 18.03 -5.93 6.13
CA THR A 446 17.22 -6.65 7.12
C THR A 446 17.18 -5.90 8.46
N GLU A 447 18.28 -5.29 8.88
CA GLU A 447 18.33 -4.44 10.08
C GLU A 447 17.50 -3.16 9.90
N GLU A 448 17.62 -2.49 8.75
CA GLU A 448 16.79 -1.32 8.39
C GLU A 448 15.30 -1.65 8.38
N ASN A 449 14.93 -2.78 7.77
CA ASN A 449 13.54 -3.26 7.73
C ASN A 449 12.99 -3.56 9.12
N THR A 450 13.81 -4.14 10.01
CA THR A 450 13.43 -4.35 11.41
C THR A 450 13.07 -3.03 12.07
N SER A 451 13.94 -2.01 11.96
CA SER A 451 13.69 -0.68 12.51
C SER A 451 12.43 -0.03 11.92
N ALA A 452 12.23 -0.13 10.61
CA ALA A 452 11.05 0.44 9.94
C ALA A 452 9.74 -0.21 10.40
N ILE A 453 9.74 -1.51 10.69
CA ILE A 453 8.57 -2.21 11.22
C ILE A 453 8.28 -1.78 12.66
N GLU A 454 9.28 -1.65 13.50
CA GLU A 454 9.10 -1.17 14.88
C GLU A 454 8.45 0.22 14.90
N ASP A 455 8.93 1.14 14.06
CA ASP A 455 8.36 2.48 13.91
C ASP A 455 6.91 2.43 13.40
N THR A 456 6.63 1.53 12.44
CA THR A 456 5.28 1.41 11.89
C THR A 456 4.30 0.78 12.89
N LEU A 457 4.73 -0.21 13.67
CA LEU A 457 3.93 -0.79 14.76
C LEU A 457 3.61 0.26 15.84
N ASN A 458 4.57 1.14 16.15
CA ASN A 458 4.33 2.29 17.03
C ASN A 458 3.27 3.24 16.45
N PHE A 459 3.30 3.50 15.13
CA PHE A 459 2.30 4.32 14.45
C PHE A 459 0.90 3.67 14.49
N VAL A 460 0.80 2.37 14.20
CA VAL A 460 -0.48 1.63 14.27
C VAL A 460 -1.05 1.64 15.69
N THR A 461 -0.19 1.55 16.70
CA THR A 461 -0.61 1.67 18.11
C THR A 461 -1.18 3.06 18.41
N LYS A 462 -0.53 4.13 17.96
CA LYS A 462 -1.04 5.52 18.09
C LYS A 462 -2.36 5.70 17.33
N GLN A 463 -2.50 5.12 16.14
CA GLN A 463 -3.72 5.15 15.35
C GLN A 463 -4.89 4.46 16.07
N ASN A 464 -4.67 3.28 16.65
CA ASN A 464 -5.68 2.59 17.46
C ASN A 464 -6.14 3.44 18.65
N ASN A 465 -5.23 4.13 19.33
CA ASN A 465 -5.58 5.05 20.41
C ASN A 465 -6.44 6.22 19.90
N ALA A 466 -6.09 6.81 18.76
CA ALA A 466 -6.88 7.90 18.15
C ALA A 466 -8.28 7.45 17.72
N VAL A 467 -8.41 6.23 17.18
CA VAL A 467 -9.70 5.61 16.85
C VAL A 467 -10.56 5.45 18.10
N ASN A 468 -9.98 4.98 19.22
CA ASN A 468 -10.71 4.88 20.49
C ASN A 468 -11.19 6.24 21.00
N THR A 469 -10.37 7.28 20.88
CA THR A 469 -10.79 8.66 21.20
C THR A 469 -11.93 9.12 20.30
N MET A 470 -11.89 8.84 18.99
CA MET A 470 -12.97 9.17 18.06
C MET A 470 -14.28 8.44 18.40
N ILE A 471 -14.22 7.19 18.87
CA ILE A 471 -15.40 6.46 19.35
C ILE A 471 -16.06 7.18 20.52
N ASN A 472 -15.26 7.68 21.48
CA ASN A 472 -15.78 8.43 22.62
C ASN A 472 -16.44 9.74 22.18
N ILE A 473 -15.77 10.53 21.32
CA ILE A 473 -16.32 11.78 20.77
C ILE A 473 -17.61 11.51 19.97
N TYR A 474 -17.64 10.44 19.16
CA TYR A 474 -18.82 10.02 18.43
C TYR A 474 -20.01 9.76 19.37
N ASN A 475 -19.79 9.07 20.50
CA ASN A 475 -20.84 8.78 21.46
C ASN A 475 -21.39 10.06 22.12
N GLU A 476 -20.51 10.96 22.58
CA GLU A 476 -20.91 12.26 23.15
C GLU A 476 -21.67 13.14 22.14
N PHE A 477 -21.19 13.16 20.89
CA PHE A 477 -21.84 13.90 19.82
C PHE A 477 -23.20 13.31 19.46
N ASN A 478 -23.33 11.98 19.43
CA ASN A 478 -24.61 11.31 19.20
C ASN A 478 -25.63 11.64 20.30
N GLU A 479 -25.21 11.62 21.57
CA GLU A 479 -26.05 11.99 22.71
C GLU A 479 -26.51 13.46 22.61
N SER A 480 -25.61 14.36 22.24
CA SER A 480 -25.92 15.77 22.02
C SER A 480 -26.96 15.99 20.92
N ILE A 481 -26.85 15.26 19.80
CA ILE A 481 -27.83 15.32 18.71
C ILE A 481 -29.19 14.76 19.16
N GLU A 482 -29.22 13.64 19.89
CA GLU A 482 -30.48 13.10 20.41
C GLU A 482 -31.17 14.05 21.38
N ASN A 483 -30.41 14.70 22.26
CA ASN A 483 -30.95 15.73 23.15
C ASN A 483 -31.48 16.94 22.38
N LEU A 484 -30.76 17.38 21.34
CA LEU A 484 -31.20 18.47 20.47
C LEU A 484 -32.48 18.10 19.70
N LYS A 485 -32.60 16.85 19.24
CA LYS A 485 -33.78 16.33 18.57
C LYS A 485 -35.01 16.34 19.48
N LYS A 486 -34.86 15.94 20.75
CA LYS A 486 -35.93 15.97 21.76
C LYS A 486 -36.46 17.38 22.03
N LEU A 487 -35.68 18.44 21.80
CA LEU A 487 -36.14 19.83 21.95
C LEU A 487 -37.06 20.28 20.80
N PHE A 488 -37.09 19.52 19.68
CA PHE A 488 -37.92 19.80 18.50
C PHE A 488 -39.14 18.87 18.37
N GLU A 489 -39.27 17.88 19.26
CA GLU A 489 -40.46 17.03 19.45
C GLU A 489 -41.35 17.64 20.53
#